data_AF-M0LBI9-F1
#
_entry.id   AF-M0LBI9-F1
#
_cell.length_a   1.000
_cell.length_b   1.000
_cell.length_c   1.000
_cell.angle_alpha   90.00
_cell.angle_beta   90.00
_cell.angle_gamma   90.00
#
_symmetry.space_group_name_H-M   'P 1'
#
loop_
_entity.id
_entity.type
_entity.pdbx_description
1 polymer ?
#
loop_
_entity_poly.entity_id
_entity_poly.type
_entity_poly.pdbx_seq_one_letter_code
_entity_poly.pdbx_strand_id
1 'polypeptide(L)'
;MGREIHYIPVGFDLERLVQPLSLDDFDADKVILFRSEKTPETESEAELAEDIVQDLSGSIESLLSIDVEVEEISDIYDYVEIYEYAYQKMADDLDKGNQIYVNISSMPRTVAFAFATAADTLILENPNVRDDLYTYYVSPEKYLITEVRQELEDSVEFLRNLDISKEHEDKVTERIGSMADTLQKLQKGTTAGAKELKNGKHHVKFVAPPIVDLNEREKDLLKILYEQGKVESISELDRQYAQSTDRDSSNSSTQYSVDQLEEKGLINRSKGKGASHEISLSRIGIMWAGTRR
;
A
#
# COMPACT_ATOMS: atom_id res chain seq x y z
N MET A 1 -15.49 22.31 2.94
CA MET A 1 -15.25 20.94 3.40
C MET A 1 -14.15 20.39 2.52
N GLY A 2 -13.19 19.68 3.11
CA GLY A 2 -12.20 18.93 2.34
C GLY A 2 -12.87 17.86 1.50
N ARG A 3 -12.17 17.38 0.48
CA ARG A 3 -12.57 16.23 -0.33
C ARG A 3 -11.84 14.97 0.11
N GLU A 4 -12.44 13.80 -0.07
CA GLU A 4 -11.74 12.51 0.00
C GLU A 4 -11.11 12.19 -1.37
N ILE A 5 -9.78 12.14 -1.43
CA ILE A 5 -9.02 11.91 -2.66
C ILE A 5 -8.30 10.57 -2.60
N HIS A 6 -8.59 9.70 -3.55
CA HIS A 6 -7.94 8.40 -3.68
C HIS A 6 -6.79 8.46 -4.67
N TYR A 7 -5.59 8.21 -4.18
CA TYR A 7 -4.38 8.15 -4.97
C TYR A 7 -4.19 6.69 -5.40
N ILE A 8 -4.40 6.42 -6.68
CA ILE A 8 -4.40 5.07 -7.23
C ILE A 8 -3.33 4.98 -8.32
N PRO A 9 -2.12 4.53 -7.97
CA PRO A 9 -1.15 4.19 -8.96
C PRO A 9 -1.64 2.95 -9.74
N VAL A 10 -1.78 3.10 -11.05
CA VAL A 10 -2.39 2.11 -11.96
C VAL A 10 -1.40 1.00 -12.32
N GLY A 11 -1.84 -0.24 -12.17
CA GLY A 11 -1.19 -1.41 -12.75
C GLY A 11 -2.21 -2.29 -13.46
N PHE A 12 -1.98 -3.60 -13.49
CA PHE A 12 -2.81 -4.53 -14.26
C PHE A 12 -4.01 -5.13 -13.50
N ASP A 13 -4.17 -4.84 -12.20
CA ASP A 13 -5.20 -5.45 -11.34
C ASP A 13 -6.40 -4.51 -11.11
N LEU A 14 -7.24 -4.32 -12.12
CA LEU A 14 -8.40 -3.40 -12.09
C LEU A 14 -9.32 -3.59 -10.88
N GLU A 15 -9.72 -4.83 -10.58
CA GLU A 15 -10.70 -5.12 -9.52
C GLU A 15 -10.24 -4.59 -8.15
N ARG A 16 -8.95 -4.69 -7.86
CA ARG A 16 -8.36 -4.25 -6.58
C ARG A 16 -8.23 -2.73 -6.47
N LEU A 17 -8.43 -2.02 -7.59
CA LEU A 17 -8.43 -0.56 -7.64
C LEU A 17 -9.83 0.02 -7.50
N VAL A 18 -10.85 -0.63 -8.11
CA VAL A 18 -12.24 -0.13 -8.11
C VAL A 18 -13.08 -0.69 -6.97
N GLN A 19 -13.07 -2.00 -6.75
CA GLN A 19 -14.00 -2.65 -5.81
C GLN A 19 -13.97 -2.04 -4.39
N PRO A 20 -12.80 -1.69 -3.81
CA PRO A 20 -12.78 -1.07 -2.48
C PRO A 20 -13.60 0.21 -2.42
N LEU A 21 -13.58 1.04 -3.48
CA LEU A 21 -14.33 2.30 -3.56
C LEU A 21 -15.85 2.11 -3.49
N SER A 22 -16.35 0.88 -3.73
CA SER A 22 -17.77 0.55 -3.67
C SER A 22 -18.16 -0.35 -2.50
N LEU A 23 -17.22 -1.15 -1.98
CA LEU A 23 -17.50 -2.20 -0.99
C LEU A 23 -17.22 -1.77 0.45
N ASP A 24 -16.24 -0.88 0.62
CA ASP A 24 -15.83 -0.39 1.93
C ASP A 24 -16.48 0.98 2.23
N ASP A 25 -16.36 1.44 3.48
CA ASP A 25 -16.81 2.79 3.91
C ASP A 25 -15.82 3.86 3.40
N PHE A 26 -15.68 4.01 2.08
CA PHE A 26 -15.03 5.17 1.45
C PHE A 26 -16.10 6.09 0.86
N ASP A 27 -15.95 7.41 1.06
CA ASP A 27 -16.83 8.44 0.48
C ASP A 27 -16.03 9.29 -0.51
N ALA A 28 -15.37 8.60 -1.46
CA ALA A 28 -14.42 9.18 -2.39
C ALA A 28 -15.06 10.26 -3.27
N ASP A 29 -14.62 11.51 -3.13
CA ASP A 29 -15.03 12.61 -3.99
C ASP A 29 -14.25 12.63 -5.31
N LYS A 30 -13.00 12.17 -5.26
CA LYS A 30 -12.07 12.23 -6.40
C LYS A 30 -11.09 11.05 -6.39
N VAL A 31 -10.76 10.56 -7.57
CA VAL A 31 -9.69 9.59 -7.80
C VAL A 31 -8.62 10.22 -8.67
N ILE A 32 -7.35 10.07 -8.28
CA ILE A 32 -6.19 10.40 -9.12
C ILE A 32 -5.50 9.09 -9.51
N LEU A 33 -5.55 8.78 -10.79
CA LEU A 33 -4.92 7.62 -11.41
C LEU A 33 -3.50 7.98 -11.84
N PHE A 34 -2.49 7.35 -11.26
CA PHE A 34 -1.10 7.55 -11.69
C PHE A 34 -0.68 6.47 -12.67
N ARG A 35 -0.41 6.82 -13.92
CA ARG A 35 0.11 5.92 -14.95
C ARG A 35 1.60 6.17 -15.21
N SER A 36 2.29 5.16 -15.72
CA SER A 36 3.68 5.31 -16.15
C SER A 36 3.75 6.12 -17.45
N GLU A 37 4.66 7.09 -17.56
CA GLU A 37 4.93 7.83 -18.82
C GLU A 37 5.57 6.94 -19.89
N LYS A 38 6.19 5.81 -19.47
CA LYS A 38 6.92 4.91 -20.39
C LYS A 38 6.20 4.71 -21.73
N THR A 39 6.95 4.96 -22.79
CA THR A 39 6.64 4.43 -24.10
C THR A 39 6.65 2.89 -24.00
N PRO A 40 5.53 2.24 -24.30
CA PRO A 40 5.42 0.78 -24.31
C PRO A 40 6.51 0.15 -25.18
N GLU A 41 7.11 -0.96 -24.76
CA GLU A 41 8.18 -1.62 -25.53
C GLU A 41 7.57 -2.34 -26.75
N THR A 42 6.26 -2.61 -26.72
CA THR A 42 5.47 -3.18 -27.82
C THR A 42 4.12 -2.46 -27.98
N GLU A 43 3.54 -2.53 -29.18
CA GLU A 43 2.20 -2.00 -29.47
C GLU A 43 1.12 -2.65 -28.59
N SER A 44 1.23 -3.95 -28.32
CA SER A 44 0.30 -4.68 -27.44
C SER A 44 0.38 -4.23 -25.96
N GLU A 45 1.56 -3.86 -25.46
CA GLU A 45 1.69 -3.28 -24.13
C GLU A 45 1.07 -1.88 -24.05
N ALA A 46 1.10 -1.13 -25.16
CA ALA A 46 0.51 0.20 -25.26
C ALA A 46 -1.00 0.14 -25.19
N GLU A 47 -1.59 -0.70 -26.03
CA GLU A 47 -3.03 -0.92 -26.10
C GLU A 47 -3.55 -1.38 -24.73
N LEU A 48 -2.89 -2.37 -24.11
CA LEU A 48 -3.31 -2.88 -22.81
C LEU A 48 -3.29 -1.81 -21.71
N ALA A 49 -2.25 -0.96 -21.67
CA ALA A 49 -2.14 0.07 -20.64
C ALA A 49 -3.18 1.19 -20.82
N GLU A 50 -3.45 1.58 -22.07
CA GLU A 50 -4.46 2.60 -22.39
C GLU A 50 -5.87 2.07 -22.12
N ASP A 51 -6.17 0.83 -22.56
CA ASP A 51 -7.46 0.16 -22.32
C ASP A 51 -7.75 0.08 -20.81
N ILE A 52 -6.76 -0.31 -20.00
CA ILE A 52 -6.90 -0.37 -18.53
C ILE A 52 -7.28 0.97 -17.94
N VAL A 53 -6.61 2.06 -18.33
CA VAL A 53 -6.90 3.40 -17.77
C VAL A 53 -8.27 3.88 -18.23
N GLN A 54 -8.63 3.67 -19.50
CA GLN A 54 -9.94 4.04 -20.01
C GLN A 54 -11.07 3.26 -19.34
N ASP A 55 -10.92 1.94 -19.20
CA ASP A 55 -11.89 1.08 -18.51
C ASP A 55 -12.03 1.46 -17.04
N LEU A 56 -10.91 1.77 -16.36
CA LEU A 56 -10.89 2.16 -14.96
C LEU A 56 -11.61 3.51 -14.75
N SER A 57 -11.22 4.54 -15.50
CA SER A 57 -11.86 5.86 -15.44
C SER A 57 -13.34 5.77 -15.76
N GLY A 58 -13.70 5.10 -16.86
CA GLY A 58 -15.08 4.92 -17.27
C GLY A 58 -15.91 4.15 -16.23
N SER A 59 -15.36 3.12 -15.62
CA SER A 59 -16.05 2.35 -14.57
C SER A 59 -16.27 3.19 -13.30
N ILE A 60 -15.26 3.94 -12.86
CA ILE A 60 -15.36 4.79 -11.66
C ILE A 60 -16.37 5.91 -11.88
N GLU A 61 -16.27 6.64 -13.00
CA GLU A 61 -17.18 7.75 -13.30
C GLU A 61 -18.62 7.27 -13.49
N SER A 62 -18.83 6.17 -14.25
CA SER A 62 -20.18 5.72 -14.59
C SER A 62 -20.88 4.97 -13.46
N LEU A 63 -20.16 4.16 -12.68
CA LEU A 63 -20.76 3.33 -11.63
C LEU A 63 -20.81 4.06 -10.29
N LEU A 64 -19.80 4.89 -10.00
CA LEU A 64 -19.62 5.50 -8.68
C LEU A 64 -19.85 7.02 -8.70
N SER A 65 -19.94 7.66 -9.88
CA SER A 65 -20.10 9.12 -10.02
C SER A 65 -18.99 9.93 -9.33
N ILE A 66 -17.76 9.37 -9.31
CA ILE A 66 -16.57 9.98 -8.73
C ILE A 66 -15.77 10.70 -9.83
N ASP A 67 -15.21 11.88 -9.52
CA ASP A 67 -14.33 12.64 -10.44
C ASP A 67 -12.98 11.92 -10.63
N VAL A 68 -12.55 11.70 -11.87
CA VAL A 68 -11.29 11.00 -12.17
C VAL A 68 -10.30 11.92 -12.88
N GLU A 69 -9.10 12.05 -12.30
CA GLU A 69 -7.95 12.69 -12.94
C GLU A 69 -6.87 11.64 -13.24
N VAL A 70 -6.21 11.76 -14.39
CA VAL A 70 -5.09 10.88 -14.76
C VAL A 70 -3.81 11.71 -14.79
N GLU A 71 -2.79 11.26 -14.05
CA GLU A 71 -1.47 11.87 -14.00
C GLU A 71 -0.39 10.87 -14.42
N GLU A 72 0.72 11.38 -14.94
CA GLU A 72 1.82 10.56 -15.45
C GLU A 72 3.04 10.64 -14.51
N ILE A 73 3.65 9.48 -14.27
CA ILE A 73 4.92 9.35 -13.54
C ILE A 73 6.02 9.04 -14.56
N SER A 74 7.00 9.94 -14.67
CA SER A 74 8.04 9.92 -15.69
C SER A 74 8.91 8.66 -15.65
N ASP A 75 9.40 8.29 -14.47
CA ASP A 75 10.19 7.09 -14.25
C ASP A 75 9.71 6.31 -13.03
N ILE A 76 8.88 5.30 -13.29
CA ILE A 76 8.38 4.37 -12.27
C ILE A 76 9.47 3.55 -11.54
N TYR A 77 10.74 3.66 -11.94
CA TYR A 77 11.87 3.03 -11.25
C TYR A 77 12.77 4.02 -10.49
N ASP A 78 12.60 5.33 -10.67
CA ASP A 78 13.33 6.33 -9.88
C ASP A 78 12.59 6.61 -8.57
N TYR A 79 12.92 5.81 -7.56
CA TYR A 79 12.31 5.91 -6.24
C TYR A 79 12.38 7.31 -5.62
N VAL A 80 13.46 8.06 -5.84
CA VAL A 80 13.65 9.38 -5.22
C VAL A 80 12.74 10.39 -5.91
N GLU A 81 12.71 10.39 -7.24
CA GLU A 81 11.82 11.26 -8.02
C GLU A 81 10.34 11.00 -7.68
N ILE A 82 9.93 9.73 -7.63
CA ILE A 82 8.55 9.36 -7.28
C ILE A 82 8.22 9.81 -5.84
N TYR A 83 9.15 9.62 -4.89
CA TYR A 83 8.96 10.03 -3.51
C TYR A 83 8.76 11.55 -3.41
N GLU A 84 9.63 12.35 -4.06
CA GLU A 84 9.55 13.81 -4.05
C GLU A 84 8.21 14.29 -4.63
N TYR A 85 7.81 13.72 -5.76
CA TYR A 85 6.52 14.01 -6.39
C TYR A 85 5.34 13.63 -5.48
N ALA A 86 5.31 12.40 -4.96
CA ALA A 86 4.22 11.94 -4.11
C ALA A 86 4.10 12.77 -2.82
N TYR A 87 5.23 13.10 -2.19
CA TYR A 87 5.28 13.95 -1.01
C TYR A 87 4.68 15.33 -1.30
N GLN A 88 5.16 16.03 -2.35
CA GLN A 88 4.67 17.37 -2.70
C GLN A 88 3.18 17.35 -3.03
N LYS A 89 2.76 16.37 -3.83
CA LYS A 89 1.36 16.22 -4.25
C LYS A 89 0.43 15.98 -3.06
N MET A 90 0.81 15.11 -2.13
CA MET A 90 0.00 14.85 -0.93
C MET A 90 0.01 16.05 0.02
N ALA A 91 1.16 16.70 0.23
CA ALA A 91 1.25 17.90 1.05
C ALA A 91 0.34 19.03 0.54
N ASP A 92 0.37 19.30 -0.77
CA ASP A 92 -0.45 20.33 -1.40
C ASP A 92 -1.96 20.07 -1.24
N ASP A 93 -2.39 18.81 -1.28
CA ASP A 93 -3.79 18.46 -1.10
C ASP A 93 -4.22 18.41 0.38
N LEU A 94 -3.33 18.00 1.29
CA LEU A 94 -3.54 18.12 2.74
C LEU A 94 -3.64 19.60 3.18
N ASP A 95 -2.84 20.49 2.60
CA ASP A 95 -2.88 21.94 2.90
C ASP A 95 -4.21 22.58 2.48
N LYS A 96 -4.93 21.99 1.53
CA LYS A 96 -6.30 22.39 1.15
C LYS A 96 -7.37 21.81 2.09
N GLY A 97 -6.96 21.02 3.08
CA GLY A 97 -7.81 20.34 4.05
C GLY A 97 -8.49 19.09 3.50
N ASN A 98 -7.95 18.47 2.44
CA ASN A 98 -8.46 17.22 1.89
C ASN A 98 -7.97 16.01 2.71
N GLN A 99 -8.68 14.89 2.58
CA GLN A 99 -8.25 13.59 3.07
C GLN A 99 -7.71 12.75 1.91
N ILE A 100 -6.67 11.98 2.15
CA ILE A 100 -5.93 11.25 1.12
C ILE A 100 -5.87 9.77 1.46
N TYR A 101 -6.25 8.95 0.49
CA TYR A 101 -6.21 7.49 0.57
C TYR A 101 -5.31 6.92 -0.52
N VAL A 102 -4.15 6.40 -0.14
CA VAL A 102 -3.15 5.85 -1.05
C VAL A 102 -3.34 4.34 -1.21
N ASN A 103 -3.75 3.90 -2.40
CA ASN A 103 -3.88 2.49 -2.74
C ASN A 103 -2.55 1.92 -3.24
N ILE A 104 -1.95 0.96 -2.52
CA ILE A 104 -0.68 0.32 -2.90
C ILE A 104 -0.85 -1.08 -3.51
N SER A 105 -2.01 -1.36 -4.11
CA SER A 105 -2.39 -2.72 -4.51
C SER A 105 -1.80 -3.21 -5.83
N SER A 106 -1.75 -2.37 -6.87
CA SER A 106 -1.57 -2.86 -8.26
C SER A 106 -0.26 -2.43 -8.95
N MET A 107 0.45 -1.42 -8.45
CA MET A 107 1.55 -0.81 -9.22
C MET A 107 2.90 -1.52 -9.08
N PRO A 108 3.92 -1.17 -9.92
CA PRO A 108 5.30 -1.53 -9.67
C PRO A 108 5.68 -1.19 -8.23
N ARG A 109 6.33 -2.15 -7.56
CA ARG A 109 6.65 -2.04 -6.12
C ARG A 109 7.38 -0.74 -5.77
N THR A 110 8.22 -0.23 -6.66
CA THR A 110 8.95 1.04 -6.47
C THR A 110 8.01 2.21 -6.24
N VAL A 111 6.94 2.34 -7.03
CA VAL A 111 5.96 3.45 -6.88
C VAL A 111 5.16 3.28 -5.59
N ALA A 112 4.67 2.06 -5.34
CA ALA A 112 3.93 1.74 -4.11
C ALA A 112 4.74 2.09 -2.85
N PHE A 113 6.02 1.70 -2.80
CA PHE A 113 6.89 2.02 -1.66
C PHE A 113 7.23 3.51 -1.58
N ALA A 114 7.41 4.20 -2.69
CA ALA A 114 7.68 5.64 -2.69
C ALA A 114 6.50 6.43 -2.13
N PHE A 115 5.27 6.14 -2.58
CA PHE A 115 4.05 6.75 -2.05
C PHE A 115 3.83 6.43 -0.56
N ALA A 116 3.97 5.16 -0.17
CA ALA A 116 3.85 4.77 1.24
C ALA A 116 4.89 5.48 2.12
N THR A 117 6.13 5.57 1.67
CA THR A 117 7.20 6.25 2.42
C THR A 117 6.95 7.75 2.50
N ALA A 118 6.46 8.38 1.42
CA ALA A 118 6.09 9.79 1.43
C ALA A 118 4.95 10.07 2.41
N ALA A 119 3.94 9.20 2.45
CA ALA A 119 2.84 9.30 3.40
C ALA A 119 3.33 9.15 4.84
N ASP A 120 4.16 8.15 5.12
CA ASP A 120 4.76 7.95 6.44
C ASP A 120 5.61 9.18 6.85
N THR A 121 6.41 9.75 5.95
CA THR A 121 7.20 10.95 6.25
C THR A 121 6.30 12.14 6.60
N LEU A 122 5.22 12.39 5.83
CA LEU A 122 4.30 13.49 6.11
C LEU A 122 3.66 13.36 7.50
N ILE A 123 3.25 12.14 7.88
CA ILE A 123 2.70 11.86 9.21
C ILE A 123 3.76 12.07 10.31
N LEU A 124 5.02 11.72 10.05
CA LEU A 124 6.11 11.91 11.01
C LEU A 124 6.49 13.39 11.19
N GLU A 125 6.46 14.18 10.12
CA GLU A 125 6.79 15.61 10.16
C GLU A 125 5.62 16.45 10.69
N ASN A 126 4.39 16.03 10.45
CA ASN A 126 3.18 16.67 10.94
C ASN A 126 2.17 15.64 11.45
N PRO A 127 2.23 15.24 12.73
CA PRO A 127 1.33 14.22 13.28
C PRO A 127 -0.17 14.53 13.17
N ASN A 128 -0.55 15.80 12.99
CA ASN A 128 -1.95 16.20 12.87
C ASN A 128 -2.62 15.68 11.59
N VAL A 129 -1.87 15.38 10.53
CA VAL A 129 -2.44 14.85 9.27
C VAL A 129 -2.68 13.33 9.31
N ARG A 130 -2.37 12.67 10.43
CA ARG A 130 -2.51 11.21 10.57
C ARG A 130 -3.92 10.70 10.32
N ASP A 131 -4.91 11.48 10.72
CA ASP A 131 -6.33 11.15 10.52
C ASP A 131 -6.86 11.68 9.17
N ASP A 132 -6.00 12.23 8.33
CA ASP A 132 -6.34 12.72 6.98
C ASP A 132 -5.48 12.07 5.89
N LEU A 133 -4.54 11.18 6.24
CA LEU A 133 -3.66 10.49 5.29
C LEU A 133 -3.54 9.00 5.60
N TYR A 134 -4.00 8.18 4.66
CA TYR A 134 -4.10 6.74 4.82
C TYR A 134 -3.38 6.01 3.69
N THR A 135 -2.68 4.92 4.01
CA THR A 135 -2.17 3.96 3.02
C THR A 135 -2.86 2.63 3.22
N TYR A 136 -3.39 2.03 2.15
CA TYR A 136 -4.14 0.79 2.21
C TYR A 136 -3.79 -0.18 1.08
N TYR A 137 -3.99 -1.47 1.36
CA TYR A 137 -3.71 -2.56 0.44
C TYR A 137 -4.92 -3.50 0.40
N VAL A 138 -5.25 -3.93 -0.82
CA VAL A 138 -6.37 -4.83 -1.10
C VAL A 138 -5.77 -6.16 -1.50
N SER A 139 -6.01 -7.22 -0.73
CA SER A 139 -5.51 -8.55 -1.08
C SER A 139 -6.25 -9.12 -2.28
N PRO A 140 -5.57 -9.79 -3.23
CA PRO A 140 -6.27 -10.54 -4.27
C PRO A 140 -6.98 -11.76 -3.63
N GLU A 141 -8.18 -12.07 -4.09
CA GLU A 141 -8.85 -13.33 -3.75
C GLU A 141 -8.14 -14.53 -4.39
N LYS A 142 -7.67 -14.35 -5.63
CA LYS A 142 -7.06 -15.41 -6.44
C LYS A 142 -5.97 -14.85 -7.33
N TYR A 143 -4.91 -15.63 -7.54
CA TYR A 143 -3.86 -15.33 -8.51
C TYR A 143 -4.11 -16.10 -9.80
N LEU A 144 -4.53 -15.40 -10.87
CA LEU A 144 -4.91 -16.00 -12.16
C LEU A 144 -3.77 -16.72 -12.88
N ILE A 145 -2.52 -16.51 -12.49
CA ILE A 145 -1.36 -17.13 -13.15
C ILE A 145 -1.39 -18.65 -13.08
N THR A 146 -1.96 -19.23 -12.01
CA THR A 146 -2.08 -20.68 -11.89
C THR A 146 -3.10 -21.24 -12.88
N GLU A 147 -4.19 -20.52 -13.12
CA GLU A 147 -5.20 -20.87 -14.12
C GLU A 147 -4.67 -20.72 -15.54
N VAL A 148 -3.99 -19.61 -15.82
CA VAL A 148 -3.35 -19.40 -17.12
C VAL A 148 -2.37 -20.53 -17.43
N ARG A 149 -1.58 -20.94 -16.45
CA ARG A 149 -0.66 -22.06 -16.61
C ARG A 149 -1.41 -23.37 -16.87
N GLN A 150 -2.41 -23.69 -16.05
CA GLN A 150 -3.20 -24.92 -16.21
C GLN A 150 -3.85 -24.97 -17.59
N GLU A 151 -4.47 -23.87 -18.02
CA GLU A 151 -5.18 -23.82 -19.29
C GLU A 151 -4.23 -23.92 -20.49
N LEU A 152 -3.01 -23.38 -20.38
CA LEU A 152 -1.97 -23.59 -21.38
C LEU A 152 -1.48 -25.04 -21.42
N GLU A 153 -1.33 -25.70 -20.27
CA GLU A 153 -0.97 -27.12 -20.18
C GLU A 153 -2.07 -28.00 -20.82
N ASP A 154 -3.33 -27.77 -20.44
CA ASP A 154 -4.51 -28.47 -20.96
C ASP A 154 -4.68 -28.25 -22.46
N SER A 155 -4.45 -27.03 -22.94
CA SER A 155 -4.48 -26.71 -24.37
C SER A 155 -3.39 -27.44 -25.16
N VAL A 156 -2.17 -27.56 -24.60
CA VAL A 156 -1.09 -28.32 -25.24
C VAL A 156 -1.44 -29.80 -25.31
N GLU A 157 -1.99 -30.38 -24.24
CA GLU A 157 -2.43 -31.78 -24.23
C GLU A 157 -3.59 -32.01 -25.22
N PHE A 158 -4.58 -31.13 -25.22
CA PHE A 158 -5.70 -31.17 -26.15
C PHE A 158 -5.22 -31.17 -27.61
N LEU A 159 -4.35 -30.22 -27.99
CA LEU A 159 -3.83 -30.13 -29.35
C LEU A 159 -3.02 -31.36 -29.78
N ARG A 160 -2.30 -32.03 -28.85
CA ARG A 160 -1.57 -33.27 -29.13
C ARG A 160 -2.47 -34.47 -29.37
N ASN A 161 -3.66 -34.46 -28.80
CA ASN A 161 -4.62 -35.57 -28.88
C ASN A 161 -5.61 -35.42 -30.04
N LEU A 162 -5.62 -34.29 -30.75
CA LEU A 162 -6.45 -34.10 -31.93
C LEU A 162 -5.90 -34.88 -33.14
N ASP A 163 -6.81 -35.50 -33.90
CA ASP A 163 -6.50 -36.05 -35.22
C ASP A 163 -6.51 -34.91 -36.24
N ILE A 164 -5.33 -34.45 -36.64
CA ILE A 164 -5.15 -33.28 -37.50
C ILE A 164 -4.73 -33.71 -38.89
N SER A 165 -5.35 -33.09 -39.91
CA SER A 165 -4.98 -33.34 -41.29
C SER A 165 -3.52 -32.96 -41.56
N LYS A 166 -2.88 -33.69 -42.47
CA LYS A 166 -1.48 -33.41 -42.87
C LYS A 166 -1.24 -31.98 -43.35
N GLU A 167 -2.27 -31.30 -43.86
CA GLU A 167 -2.19 -29.91 -44.30
C GLU A 167 -1.96 -28.92 -43.14
N HIS A 168 -2.35 -29.29 -41.92
CA HIS A 168 -2.29 -28.42 -40.74
C HIS A 168 -1.33 -28.91 -39.66
N GLU A 169 -0.76 -30.11 -39.82
CA GLU A 169 0.15 -30.76 -38.87
C GLU A 169 1.35 -29.86 -38.48
N ASP A 170 1.98 -29.21 -39.46
CA ASP A 170 3.12 -28.30 -39.22
C ASP A 170 2.71 -27.09 -38.37
N LYS A 171 1.57 -26.45 -38.70
CA LYS A 171 1.07 -25.26 -37.98
C LYS A 171 0.71 -25.58 -36.53
N VAL A 172 0.10 -26.74 -36.29
CA VAL A 172 -0.26 -27.15 -34.93
C VAL A 172 0.98 -27.54 -34.13
N THR A 173 1.94 -28.22 -34.76
CA THR A 173 3.23 -28.54 -34.12
C THR A 173 3.97 -27.27 -33.71
N GLU A 174 4.02 -26.25 -34.56
CA GLU A 174 4.59 -24.94 -34.25
C GLU A 174 3.87 -24.27 -33.08
N ARG A 175 2.53 -24.29 -33.07
CA ARG A 175 1.73 -23.71 -31.98
C ARG A 175 1.97 -24.41 -30.65
N ILE A 176 2.00 -25.75 -30.64
CA ILE A 176 2.36 -26.54 -29.45
C ILE A 176 3.75 -26.15 -28.95
N GLY A 177 4.72 -26.02 -29.86
CA GLY A 177 6.08 -25.58 -29.52
C GLY A 177 6.11 -24.20 -28.84
N SER A 178 5.39 -23.23 -29.40
CA SER A 178 5.28 -21.88 -28.83
C SER A 178 4.60 -21.85 -27.45
N MET A 179 3.54 -22.63 -27.26
CA MET A 179 2.86 -22.75 -25.97
C MET A 179 3.74 -23.44 -24.93
N ALA A 180 4.45 -24.50 -25.31
CA ALA A 180 5.41 -25.18 -24.44
C ALA A 180 6.59 -24.28 -24.04
N ASP A 181 7.10 -23.46 -24.94
CA ASP A 181 8.13 -22.45 -24.64
C ASP A 181 7.61 -21.40 -23.64
N THR A 182 6.38 -20.92 -23.84
CA THR A 182 5.73 -20.00 -22.88
C THR A 182 5.58 -20.65 -21.51
N LEU A 183 5.11 -21.90 -21.43
CA LEU A 183 5.03 -22.66 -20.18
C LEU A 183 6.40 -22.78 -19.49
N GLN A 184 7.46 -23.06 -20.25
CA GLN A 184 8.81 -23.14 -19.72
C GLN A 184 9.31 -21.80 -19.18
N LYS A 185 8.95 -20.68 -19.83
CA LYS A 185 9.24 -19.32 -19.32
C LYS A 185 8.48 -19.07 -18.02
N LEU A 186 7.18 -19.38 -17.98
CA LEU A 186 6.33 -19.21 -16.79
C LEU A 186 6.81 -20.02 -15.58
N GLN A 187 7.45 -21.18 -15.79
CA GLN A 187 8.08 -21.94 -14.71
C GLN A 187 9.20 -21.18 -13.98
N LYS A 188 9.86 -20.21 -14.66
CA LYS A 188 10.92 -19.38 -14.06
C LYS A 188 10.36 -18.16 -13.33
N GLY A 189 9.10 -17.79 -13.58
CA GLY A 189 8.43 -16.62 -13.04
C GLY A 189 7.59 -15.90 -14.09
N THR A 190 6.89 -14.85 -13.66
CA THR A 190 6.10 -13.97 -14.54
C THR A 190 6.92 -12.81 -15.13
N THR A 191 8.20 -12.71 -14.78
CA THR A 191 9.13 -11.68 -15.27
C THR A 191 10.44 -12.34 -15.72
N ALA A 192 11.19 -11.67 -16.58
CA ALA A 192 12.45 -12.19 -17.13
C ALA A 192 13.60 -11.18 -17.00
N GLY A 193 14.74 -11.66 -16.50
CA GLY A 193 15.98 -10.88 -16.42
C GLY A 193 15.96 -9.77 -15.35
N ALA A 194 17.09 -9.07 -15.24
CA ALA A 194 17.23 -7.88 -14.42
C ALA A 194 17.58 -6.69 -15.33
N LYS A 195 16.67 -5.71 -15.43
CA LYS A 195 16.86 -4.50 -16.23
C LYS A 195 17.94 -3.62 -15.60
N GLU A 196 18.80 -3.02 -16.41
CA GLU A 196 19.70 -1.96 -15.95
C GLU A 196 18.91 -0.64 -15.88
N LEU A 197 18.99 0.03 -14.73
CA LEU A 197 18.35 1.32 -14.47
C LEU A 197 19.22 2.47 -15.00
N LYS A 198 18.66 3.68 -15.11
CA LYS A 198 19.37 4.88 -15.59
C LYS A 198 20.69 5.16 -14.85
N ASN A 199 20.79 4.73 -13.59
CA ASN A 199 21.99 4.89 -12.75
C ASN A 199 23.04 3.77 -12.92
N GLY A 200 22.88 2.89 -13.91
CA GLY A 200 23.78 1.77 -14.19
C GLY A 200 23.70 0.60 -13.20
N LYS A 201 22.69 0.58 -12.30
CA LYS A 201 22.46 -0.52 -11.35
C LYS A 201 21.26 -1.35 -11.76
N HIS A 202 21.16 -2.56 -11.24
CA HIS A 202 20.02 -3.47 -11.43
C HIS A 202 19.04 -3.49 -10.25
N HIS A 203 19.20 -2.59 -9.28
CA HIS A 203 18.37 -2.55 -8.08
C HIS A 203 18.10 -1.11 -7.64
N VAL A 204 16.96 -0.94 -6.98
CA VAL A 204 16.55 0.27 -6.28
C VAL A 204 16.75 0.04 -4.78
N LYS A 205 17.31 1.03 -4.06
CA LYS A 205 17.43 0.99 -2.60
C LYS A 205 16.33 1.86 -2.00
N PHE A 206 15.43 1.24 -1.25
CA PHE A 206 14.43 1.98 -0.48
C PHE A 206 15.04 2.60 0.79
N VAL A 207 14.54 3.76 1.15
CA VAL A 207 14.98 4.51 2.33
C VAL A 207 14.02 4.18 3.48
N ALA A 208 14.56 3.91 4.67
CA ALA A 208 13.74 3.69 5.85
C ALA A 208 13.17 5.04 6.34
N PRO A 209 11.90 5.08 6.79
CA PRO A 209 11.37 6.28 7.41
C PRO A 209 12.17 6.63 8.69
N PRO A 210 12.23 7.92 9.07
CA PRO A 210 12.94 8.34 10.27
C PRO A 210 12.40 7.64 11.52
N ILE A 211 13.30 7.25 12.42
CA ILE A 211 12.96 6.51 13.64
C ILE A 211 12.41 7.49 14.67
N VAL A 212 11.27 7.14 15.27
CA VAL A 212 10.77 7.81 16.47
C VAL A 212 11.70 7.46 17.64
N ASP A 213 12.44 8.43 18.16
CA ASP A 213 13.23 8.24 19.37
C ASP A 213 12.32 8.19 20.59
N LEU A 214 12.44 7.11 21.37
CA LEU A 214 11.67 6.89 22.58
C LEU A 214 12.59 6.86 23.78
N ASN A 215 12.23 7.60 24.82
CA ASN A 215 12.90 7.50 26.11
C ASN A 215 12.47 6.21 26.85
N GLU A 216 13.24 5.79 27.85
CA GLU A 216 12.99 4.53 28.58
C GLU A 216 11.59 4.46 29.21
N ARG A 217 11.06 5.59 29.70
CA ARG A 217 9.72 5.64 30.29
C ARG A 217 8.63 5.38 29.25
N GLU A 218 8.74 5.98 28.08
CA GLU A 218 7.83 5.74 26.95
C GLU A 218 7.84 4.27 26.54
N LYS A 219 9.03 3.64 26.48
CA LYS A 219 9.17 2.20 26.15
C LYS A 219 8.46 1.32 27.18
N ASP A 220 8.67 1.59 28.46
CA ASP A 220 8.06 0.86 29.57
C ASP A 220 6.53 0.99 29.55
N LEU A 221 6.00 2.19 29.30
CA LEU A 221 4.55 2.43 29.17
C LEU A 221 3.93 1.67 27.99
N LEU A 222 4.60 1.63 26.84
CA LEU A 222 4.13 0.85 25.69
C LEU A 222 4.09 -0.65 25.98
N LYS A 223 5.07 -1.19 26.74
CA LYS A 223 5.07 -2.59 27.17
C LYS A 223 3.89 -2.90 28.08
N ILE A 224 3.61 -2.03 29.06
CA ILE A 224 2.47 -2.19 29.98
C ILE A 224 1.15 -2.20 29.19
N LEU A 225 0.96 -1.24 28.29
CA LEU A 225 -0.24 -1.19 27.44
C LEU A 225 -0.34 -2.40 26.51
N TYR A 226 0.78 -2.96 26.05
CA TYR A 226 0.78 -4.18 25.23
C TYR A 226 0.34 -5.42 26.02
N GLU A 227 0.78 -5.54 27.28
CA GLU A 227 0.44 -6.66 28.16
C GLU A 227 -0.98 -6.58 28.71
N GLN A 228 -1.44 -5.39 29.07
CA GLN A 228 -2.73 -5.18 29.74
C GLN A 228 -3.85 -4.76 28.78
N GLY A 229 -3.51 -4.32 27.57
CA GLY A 229 -4.46 -3.81 26.59
C GLY A 229 -4.89 -2.38 26.91
N LYS A 230 -6.19 -2.16 27.05
CA LYS A 230 -6.77 -0.83 27.27
C LYS A 230 -6.73 -0.47 28.75
N VAL A 231 -6.40 0.79 29.06
CA VAL A 231 -6.33 1.32 30.43
C VAL A 231 -7.30 2.48 30.58
N GLU A 232 -8.05 2.56 31.68
CA GLU A 232 -9.20 3.48 31.80
C GLU A 232 -8.79 4.93 32.16
N SER A 233 -7.55 5.14 32.62
CA SER A 233 -7.06 6.47 33.01
C SER A 233 -5.53 6.59 33.12
N ILE A 234 -5.01 7.82 33.07
CA ILE A 234 -3.59 8.13 33.35
C ILE A 234 -3.15 7.62 34.74
N SER A 235 -3.99 7.79 35.76
CA SER A 235 -3.65 7.35 37.12
C SER A 235 -3.64 5.83 37.31
N GLU A 236 -4.38 5.11 36.47
CA GLU A 236 -4.24 3.66 36.42
C GLU A 236 -2.93 3.26 35.75
N LEU A 237 -2.61 3.86 34.60
CA LEU A 237 -1.37 3.61 33.88
C LEU A 237 -0.12 3.96 34.73
N ASP A 238 -0.18 5.06 35.48
CA ASP A 238 0.87 5.49 36.43
C ASP A 238 1.12 4.45 37.54
N ARG A 239 0.04 3.89 38.10
CA ARG A 239 0.13 2.84 39.12
C ARG A 239 0.71 1.56 38.56
N GLN A 240 0.30 1.17 37.35
CA GLN A 240 0.85 -0.02 36.68
C GLN A 240 2.35 0.17 36.36
N TYR A 241 2.76 1.38 35.94
CA TYR A 241 4.16 1.73 35.73
C TYR A 241 5.01 1.60 36.99
N ALA A 242 4.54 2.16 38.10
CA ALA A 242 5.23 2.05 39.38
C ALA A 242 5.40 0.59 39.83
N GLN A 243 4.37 -0.25 39.61
CA GLN A 243 4.38 -1.67 39.98
C GLN A 243 5.34 -2.50 39.11
N SER A 244 5.48 -2.19 37.82
CA SER A 244 6.27 -3.00 36.88
C SER A 244 7.73 -2.60 36.80
N THR A 245 8.07 -1.35 37.12
CA THR A 245 9.44 -0.82 36.97
C THR A 245 10.19 -0.61 38.28
N ASP A 246 9.53 -0.71 39.44
CA ASP A 246 10.07 -0.37 40.78
C ASP A 246 10.68 1.04 40.84
N ARG A 247 10.17 1.96 39.99
CA ARG A 247 10.60 3.36 39.90
C ARG A 247 9.52 4.28 40.45
N ASP A 248 9.95 5.40 41.04
CA ASP A 248 9.05 6.48 41.40
C ASP A 248 8.30 7.00 40.17
N SER A 249 6.98 7.10 40.31
CA SER A 249 6.08 7.54 39.25
C SER A 249 5.30 8.76 39.73
N SER A 250 5.06 9.70 38.81
CA SER A 250 4.16 10.81 39.06
C SER A 250 3.16 10.91 37.92
N ASN A 251 1.89 11.14 38.27
CA ASN A 251 0.82 11.36 37.30
C ASN A 251 1.18 12.42 36.25
N SER A 252 1.93 13.47 36.61
CA SER A 252 2.38 14.50 35.66
C SER A 252 3.41 13.98 34.67
N SER A 253 4.35 13.14 35.10
CA SER A 253 5.33 12.50 34.19
C SER A 253 4.66 11.46 33.28
N THR A 254 3.69 10.71 33.79
CA THR A 254 2.89 9.78 32.99
C THR A 254 2.04 10.53 31.98
N GLN A 255 1.37 11.61 32.38
CA GLN A 255 0.63 12.47 31.47
C GLN A 255 1.51 12.97 30.32
N TYR A 256 2.69 13.51 30.63
CA TYR A 256 3.62 14.00 29.62
C TYR A 256 4.06 12.89 28.64
N SER A 257 4.40 11.71 29.14
CA SER A 257 4.75 10.58 28.26
C SER A 257 3.57 10.10 27.41
N VAL A 258 2.34 10.12 27.95
CA VAL A 258 1.13 9.80 27.19
C VAL A 258 0.92 10.85 26.09
N ASP A 259 1.06 12.14 26.39
CA ASP A 259 0.96 13.22 25.39
C ASP A 259 2.00 13.05 24.27
N GLN A 260 3.25 12.74 24.61
CA GLN A 260 4.31 12.49 23.62
C GLN A 260 4.07 11.21 22.80
N LEU A 261 3.60 10.13 23.43
CA LEU A 261 3.28 8.89 22.73
C LEU A 261 2.09 9.05 21.78
N GLU A 262 1.13 9.89 22.13
CA GLU A 262 -0.01 10.22 21.27
C GLU A 262 0.41 11.12 20.11
N GLU A 263 1.28 12.11 20.34
CA GLU A 263 1.88 12.92 19.28
C GLU A 263 2.72 12.06 18.31
N LYS A 264 3.44 11.06 18.84
CA LYS A 264 4.13 10.03 18.04
C LYS A 264 3.16 9.01 17.43
N GLY A 265 1.88 9.08 17.81
CA GLY A 265 0.75 8.20 17.49
C GLY A 265 1.01 6.72 17.69
N LEU A 266 1.74 6.39 18.76
CA LEU A 266 1.91 5.04 19.29
C LEU A 266 0.73 4.65 20.20
N ILE A 267 -0.08 5.61 20.62
CA ILE A 267 -1.29 5.40 21.41
C ILE A 267 -2.45 6.23 20.86
N ASN A 268 -3.67 5.80 21.18
CA ASN A 268 -4.91 6.52 20.94
C ASN A 268 -5.61 6.79 22.28
N ARG A 269 -6.17 8.01 22.44
CA ARG A 269 -7.13 8.30 23.51
C ARG A 269 -8.57 8.30 23.00
N SER A 270 -9.45 7.66 23.75
CA SER A 270 -10.89 7.71 23.50
C SER A 270 -11.64 8.15 24.75
N LYS A 271 -12.88 8.64 24.61
CA LYS A 271 -13.70 9.04 25.75
C LYS A 271 -14.03 7.81 26.62
N GLY A 272 -13.60 7.86 27.88
CA GLY A 272 -13.90 6.84 28.88
C GLY A 272 -15.22 7.11 29.62
N LYS A 273 -15.43 6.42 30.75
CA LYS A 273 -16.57 6.67 31.64
C LYS A 273 -16.34 7.94 32.47
N GLY A 274 -17.19 8.95 32.29
CA GLY A 274 -17.12 10.20 33.05
C GLY A 274 -16.12 11.19 32.43
N ALA A 275 -15.17 11.69 33.23
CA ALA A 275 -14.15 12.67 32.79
C ALA A 275 -12.79 12.01 32.43
N SER A 276 -12.70 10.68 32.44
CA SER A 276 -11.46 9.97 32.09
C SER A 276 -11.35 9.70 30.59
N HIS A 277 -10.11 9.57 30.12
CA HIS A 277 -9.80 9.13 28.76
C HIS A 277 -9.22 7.72 28.84
N GLU A 278 -9.79 6.80 28.05
CA GLU A 278 -9.25 5.46 27.87
C GLU A 278 -8.02 5.54 26.95
N ILE A 279 -6.93 4.90 27.35
CA ILE A 279 -5.66 4.87 26.63
C ILE A 279 -5.44 3.47 26.07
N SER A 280 -5.09 3.39 24.79
CA SER A 280 -4.83 2.13 24.11
C SER A 280 -3.69 2.28 23.10
N LEU A 281 -2.98 1.18 22.80
CA LEU A 281 -2.00 1.21 21.71
C LEU A 281 -2.68 1.45 20.37
N SER A 282 -2.08 2.29 19.55
CA SER A 282 -2.38 2.33 18.13
C SER A 282 -1.82 1.07 17.44
N ARG A 283 -2.16 0.83 16.17
CA ARG A 283 -1.60 -0.31 15.42
C ARG A 283 -0.07 -0.28 15.39
N ILE A 284 0.52 0.90 15.21
CA ILE A 284 1.98 1.06 15.23
C ILE A 284 2.56 0.89 16.65
N GLY A 285 1.83 1.30 17.70
CA GLY A 285 2.20 1.01 19.08
C GLY A 285 2.25 -0.48 19.40
N ILE A 286 1.28 -1.26 18.90
CA ILE A 286 1.25 -2.73 19.01
C ILE A 286 2.48 -3.33 18.32
N MET A 287 2.76 -2.90 17.09
CA MET A 287 3.92 -3.39 16.33
C MET A 287 5.25 -3.04 17.04
N TRP A 288 5.37 -1.81 17.56
CA TRP A 288 6.55 -1.37 18.27
C TRP A 288 6.79 -2.19 19.54
N ALA A 289 5.76 -2.35 20.38
CA ALA A 289 5.88 -3.09 21.64
C ALA A 289 6.09 -4.59 21.44
N GLY A 290 5.48 -5.18 20.40
CA GLY A 290 5.60 -6.60 20.09
C GLY A 290 6.95 -7.03 19.50
N THR A 291 7.73 -6.09 18.94
CA THR A 291 8.99 -6.40 18.22
C THR A 291 10.25 -6.26 19.07
N ARG A 292 10.17 -5.62 20.25
CA ARG A 292 11.30 -5.42 21.15
C ARG A 292 11.06 -6.11 22.50
N ARG A 293 11.31 -7.42 22.52
CA ARG A 293 11.42 -8.22 23.76
C ARG A 293 12.85 -8.20 24.27
#